data_AF-A0A538E5Y9-F1
#
_entry.id   AF-A0A538E5Y9-F1
#
_cell.length_a   1.000
_cell.length_b   1.000
_cell.length_c   1.000
_cell.angle_alpha   90.00
_cell.angle_beta   90.00
_cell.angle_gamma   90.00
#
_symmetry.space_group_name_H-M   'P 1'
#
loop_
_entity.id
_entity.type
_entity.pdbx_description
1 polymer ?
#
loop_
_entity_poly.entity_id
_entity_poly.type
_entity_poly.pdbx_seq_one_letter_code
_entity_poly.pdbx_strand_id
1 'polypeptide(L)'
;MLAVCLVPLLFTHFADAVSLSQARRTAGFFPFAFAFAGGLGVLSRLVGPVLPSLALIAGAVLEVAYPGDFQYALKNGAPGLIVWIAGAAGVVALVVGLMRRGSPLEADAGFAAALFLLPIVAYGLARWTPVSAPPLSTLSPGLVHALRTDVAAGAIVYSDQETSYRLAAAAPVYIAVAPPGHVADTKENDPYGRARDARAFAASGDLAIPERYGAEYLVVDRLRIRRTFSLPRLYRDERFVLYRLPVRS
;
A
#
# COMPACT_ATOMS: atom_id res chain seq x y z
N MET A 1 -18.06 -16.12 -9.29
CA MET A 1 -17.11 -15.39 -8.41
C MET A 1 -16.99 -13.92 -8.77
N LEU A 2 -16.64 -13.54 -10.02
CA LEU A 2 -16.52 -12.13 -10.41
C LEU A 2 -17.79 -11.31 -10.10
N ALA A 3 -18.98 -11.81 -10.50
CA ALA A 3 -20.25 -11.18 -10.19
C ALA A 3 -20.53 -11.08 -8.67
N VAL A 4 -20.09 -12.09 -7.89
CA VAL A 4 -20.21 -12.07 -6.42
C VAL A 4 -19.32 -10.99 -5.80
N CYS A 5 -18.15 -10.70 -6.40
CA CYS A 5 -17.26 -9.64 -5.93
C CYS A 5 -17.64 -8.23 -6.44
N LEU A 6 -18.27 -8.12 -7.60
CA LEU A 6 -18.54 -6.83 -8.26
C LEU A 6 -19.96 -6.31 -8.06
N VAL A 7 -20.94 -7.19 -7.86
CA VAL A 7 -22.33 -6.77 -7.65
C VAL A 7 -22.55 -6.55 -6.15
N PRO A 8 -22.86 -5.32 -5.70
CA PRO A 8 -22.97 -5.01 -4.27
C PRO A 8 -23.91 -5.95 -3.52
N LEU A 9 -25.08 -6.24 -4.10
CA LEU A 9 -26.07 -7.15 -3.52
C LEU A 9 -25.51 -8.56 -3.27
N LEU A 10 -24.80 -9.12 -4.25
CA LEU A 10 -24.22 -10.46 -4.14
C LEU A 10 -23.04 -10.46 -3.16
N PHE A 11 -22.24 -9.39 -3.15
CA PHE A 11 -21.12 -9.25 -2.23
C PHE A 11 -21.58 -9.16 -0.78
N THR A 12 -22.63 -8.38 -0.49
CA THR A 12 -23.21 -8.26 0.86
C THR A 12 -23.67 -9.63 1.37
N HIS A 13 -24.49 -10.35 0.62
CA HIS A 13 -24.96 -11.67 1.03
C HIS A 13 -23.83 -12.68 1.18
N PHE A 14 -22.79 -12.60 0.35
CA PHE A 14 -21.61 -13.44 0.49
C PHE A 14 -20.79 -13.08 1.74
N ALA A 15 -20.57 -11.80 2.00
CA ALA A 15 -19.86 -11.31 3.19
C ALA A 15 -20.59 -11.68 4.48
N ASP A 16 -21.92 -11.68 4.48
CA ASP A 16 -22.72 -12.14 5.62
C ASP A 16 -22.55 -13.65 5.85
N ALA A 17 -22.40 -14.44 4.78
CA ALA A 17 -22.24 -15.89 4.87
C ALA A 17 -20.83 -16.33 5.32
N VAL A 18 -19.76 -15.62 4.91
CA VAL A 18 -18.36 -16.05 5.16
C VAL A 18 -17.55 -15.10 6.05
N SER A 19 -18.15 -14.00 6.53
CA SER A 19 -17.52 -12.80 7.10
C SER A 19 -16.89 -11.84 6.07
N LEU A 20 -16.97 -10.54 6.37
CA LEU A 20 -16.38 -9.47 5.56
C LEU A 20 -14.87 -9.65 5.34
N SER A 21 -14.15 -10.18 6.35
CA SER A 21 -12.72 -10.44 6.27
C SER A 21 -12.39 -11.49 5.21
N GLN A 22 -13.14 -12.60 5.19
CA GLN A 22 -12.94 -13.64 4.18
C GLN A 22 -13.42 -13.20 2.79
N ALA A 23 -14.55 -12.50 2.71
CA ALA A 23 -15.06 -11.99 1.44
C ALA A 23 -14.09 -11.01 0.75
N ARG A 24 -13.44 -10.13 1.52
CA ARG A 24 -12.38 -9.24 1.00
C ARG A 24 -11.13 -10.02 0.56
N ARG A 25 -10.77 -11.10 1.26
CA ARG A 25 -9.68 -11.98 0.85
C ARG A 25 -10.00 -12.71 -0.46
N THR A 26 -11.24 -13.16 -0.66
CA THR A 26 -11.64 -13.85 -1.90
C THR A 26 -11.48 -12.94 -3.12
N ALA A 27 -11.78 -11.65 -3.01
CA ALA A 27 -11.48 -10.68 -4.07
C ALA A 27 -9.97 -10.55 -4.32
N GLY A 28 -9.15 -10.58 -3.27
CA GLY A 28 -7.69 -10.55 -3.37
C GLY A 28 -7.06 -11.82 -3.96
N PHE A 29 -7.73 -12.97 -3.85
CA PHE A 29 -7.31 -14.24 -4.45
C PHE A 29 -7.98 -14.54 -5.80
N PHE A 30 -8.85 -13.65 -6.29
CA PHE A 30 -9.51 -13.88 -7.56
C PHE A 30 -8.47 -13.87 -8.69
N PRO A 31 -8.42 -14.92 -9.53
CA PRO A 31 -7.47 -15.01 -10.62
C PRO A 31 -7.90 -14.09 -11.77
N PHE A 32 -7.87 -12.77 -11.54
CA PHE A 32 -8.35 -11.73 -12.46
C PHE A 32 -7.79 -11.92 -13.87
N ALA A 33 -6.50 -12.21 -13.98
CA ALA A 33 -5.85 -12.44 -15.27
C ALA A 33 -6.47 -13.62 -16.04
N PHE A 34 -6.73 -14.75 -15.36
CA PHE A 34 -7.34 -15.93 -15.98
C PHE A 34 -8.81 -15.72 -16.32
N ALA A 35 -9.57 -15.05 -15.45
CA ALA A 35 -10.96 -14.72 -15.70
C ALA A 35 -11.11 -13.72 -16.86
N PHE A 36 -10.22 -12.73 -16.94
CA PHE A 36 -10.18 -11.75 -18.02
C PHE A 36 -9.83 -12.42 -19.36
N ALA A 37 -8.72 -13.17 -19.41
CA ALA A 37 -8.31 -13.89 -20.62
C ALA A 37 -9.35 -14.93 -21.07
N GLY A 38 -9.89 -15.71 -20.13
CA GLY A 38 -10.95 -16.68 -20.41
C GLY A 38 -12.25 -16.02 -20.88
N GLY A 39 -12.64 -14.89 -20.28
CA GLY A 39 -13.80 -14.10 -20.71
C GLY A 39 -13.66 -13.57 -22.13
N LEU A 40 -12.49 -13.05 -22.49
CA LEU A 40 -12.18 -12.65 -23.86
C LEU A 40 -12.19 -13.83 -24.84
N GLY A 41 -11.74 -15.01 -24.40
CA GLY A 41 -11.83 -16.25 -25.19
C GLY A 41 -13.28 -16.71 -25.45
N VAL A 42 -14.21 -16.46 -24.52
CA VAL A 42 -15.64 -16.70 -24.75
C VAL A 42 -16.22 -15.63 -25.68
N LEU A 43 -15.90 -14.36 -25.44
CA LEU A 43 -16.38 -13.25 -26.25
C LEU A 43 -15.87 -13.29 -27.69
N SER A 44 -14.66 -13.81 -27.93
CA SER A 44 -14.12 -13.94 -29.29
C SER A 44 -15.00 -14.87 -30.14
N ARG A 45 -15.68 -15.84 -29.51
CA ARG A 45 -16.69 -16.68 -30.20
C ARG A 45 -18.03 -15.99 -30.42
N LEU A 46 -18.45 -15.14 -29.49
CA LEU A 46 -19.78 -14.51 -29.54
C LEU A 46 -19.82 -13.30 -30.49
N VAL A 47 -18.75 -12.51 -30.51
CA VAL A 47 -18.71 -11.22 -31.22
C VAL A 47 -17.69 -11.21 -32.36
N GLY A 48 -16.86 -12.26 -32.47
CA GLY A 48 -15.96 -12.50 -33.59
C GLY A 48 -15.04 -11.32 -33.88
N PRO A 49 -14.94 -10.88 -35.15
CA PRO A 49 -13.96 -9.87 -35.58
C PRO A 49 -14.20 -8.47 -35.02
N VAL A 50 -15.34 -8.22 -34.37
CA VAL A 50 -15.67 -6.91 -33.77
C VAL A 50 -15.08 -6.77 -32.36
N LEU A 51 -14.69 -7.88 -31.73
CA LEU A 51 -14.14 -7.88 -30.37
C LEU A 51 -12.93 -6.95 -30.18
N PRO A 52 -11.92 -6.90 -31.08
CA PRO A 52 -10.78 -5.99 -30.96
C PRO A 52 -11.18 -4.52 -30.80
N SER A 53 -12.13 -4.05 -31.62
CA SER A 53 -12.61 -2.67 -31.56
C SER A 53 -13.40 -2.40 -30.27
N LEU A 54 -14.25 -3.34 -29.86
CA LEU A 54 -14.99 -3.23 -28.59
C LEU A 54 -14.05 -3.21 -27.39
N ALA A 55 -13.00 -4.03 -27.42
CA ALA A 55 -11.98 -4.09 -26.38
C ALA A 55 -11.22 -2.76 -26.26
N LEU A 56 -10.80 -2.17 -27.38
CA LEU A 56 -10.15 -0.86 -27.41
C LEU A 56 -11.06 0.24 -26.85
N ILE A 57 -12.32 0.29 -27.29
CA ILE A 57 -13.31 1.27 -26.81
C ILE A 57 -13.54 1.08 -25.31
N ALA A 58 -13.71 -0.16 -24.84
CA ALA A 58 -13.93 -0.46 -23.44
C ALA A 58 -12.74 -0.05 -22.57
N GLY A 59 -11.50 -0.28 -23.03
CA GLY A 59 -10.29 0.19 -22.36
C GLY A 59 -10.21 1.72 -22.27
N ALA A 60 -10.56 2.41 -23.35
CA ALA A 60 -10.60 3.87 -23.38
C ALA A 60 -11.69 4.44 -22.45
N VAL A 61 -12.88 3.85 -22.46
CA VAL A 61 -13.98 4.22 -21.54
C VAL A 61 -13.58 3.96 -20.09
N LEU A 62 -12.90 2.85 -19.80
CA LEU A 62 -12.42 2.54 -18.45
C LEU A 62 -11.43 3.60 -17.96
N GLU A 63 -10.45 3.98 -18.78
CA GLU A 63 -9.49 5.02 -18.43
C GLU A 63 -10.16 6.39 -18.20
N VAL A 64 -11.19 6.73 -18.98
CA VAL A 64 -11.94 7.99 -18.79
C VAL A 64 -12.80 7.95 -17.53
N ALA A 65 -13.47 6.83 -17.26
CA ALA A 65 -14.38 6.70 -16.13
C ALA A 65 -13.64 6.50 -14.79
N TYR A 66 -12.51 5.80 -14.82
CA TYR A 66 -11.69 5.45 -13.67
C TYR A 66 -10.21 5.63 -14.00
N PRO A 67 -9.75 6.88 -14.17
CA PRO A 67 -8.33 7.15 -14.44
C PRO A 67 -7.49 6.55 -13.31
N GLY A 68 -6.48 5.75 -13.68
CA GLY A 68 -5.67 5.01 -12.72
C GLY A 68 -4.86 5.95 -11.83
N ASP A 69 -5.28 6.11 -10.58
CA ASP A 69 -4.56 6.94 -9.61
C ASP A 69 -3.50 6.10 -8.88
N PHE A 70 -2.31 5.97 -9.47
CA PHE A 70 -1.16 5.25 -8.89
C PHE A 70 -0.36 6.16 -7.92
N GLN A 71 -1.01 6.83 -6.97
CA GLN A 71 -0.36 7.82 -6.06
C GLN A 71 0.62 7.24 -5.03
N TYR A 72 0.94 5.94 -5.11
CA TYR A 72 1.87 5.30 -4.18
C TYR A 72 3.31 5.50 -4.64
N ALA A 73 3.94 6.60 -4.19
CA ALA A 73 5.37 6.82 -4.37
C ALA A 73 6.17 6.17 -3.22
N LEU A 74 6.91 5.09 -3.50
CA LEU A 74 7.92 4.54 -2.58
C LEU A 74 9.33 5.00 -2.99
N LYS A 75 10.02 5.73 -2.10
CA LYS A 75 11.40 6.20 -2.34
C LYS A 75 12.42 5.06 -2.35
N ASN A 76 12.16 4.00 -1.57
CA ASN A 76 12.94 2.76 -1.52
C ASN A 76 11.97 1.57 -1.59
N GLY A 77 11.50 1.23 -2.79
CA GLY A 77 10.70 0.02 -3.00
C GLY A 77 11.52 -1.26 -2.79
N ALA A 78 10.85 -2.41 -2.80
CA ALA A 78 11.51 -3.72 -2.89
C ALA A 78 12.53 -3.75 -4.06
N PRO A 79 13.55 -4.64 -4.02
CA PRO A 79 14.62 -4.64 -5.02
C PRO A 79 14.05 -4.54 -6.44
N GLY A 80 14.36 -3.44 -7.14
CA GLY A 80 13.81 -3.16 -8.46
C GLY A 80 14.09 -4.29 -9.47
N LEU A 81 15.14 -5.08 -9.21
CA LEU A 81 15.48 -6.29 -9.96
C LEU A 81 14.31 -7.27 -10.06
N ILE A 82 13.52 -7.47 -9.00
CA ILE A 82 12.38 -8.41 -9.02
C ILE A 82 11.31 -7.93 -10.00
N VAL A 83 11.04 -6.62 -10.05
CA VAL A 83 10.10 -6.01 -11.00
C VAL A 83 10.61 -6.20 -12.43
N TRP A 84 11.90 -5.99 -12.67
CA TRP A 84 12.49 -6.19 -13.99
C TRP A 84 12.52 -7.65 -14.42
N ILE A 85 12.78 -8.59 -13.50
CA ILE A 85 12.68 -10.04 -13.78
C ILE A 85 11.24 -10.40 -14.13
N ALA A 86 10.25 -9.93 -13.37
CA ALA A 86 8.84 -10.19 -13.66
C ALA A 86 8.42 -9.58 -15.00
N GLY A 87 8.85 -8.35 -15.30
CA GLY A 87 8.62 -7.70 -16.58
C GLY A 87 9.24 -8.47 -17.75
N ALA A 88 10.52 -8.86 -17.63
CA ALA A 88 11.22 -9.65 -18.64
C ALA A 88 10.58 -11.03 -18.83
N ALA A 89 10.22 -11.72 -17.75
CA ALA A 89 9.51 -13.00 -17.80
C ALA A 89 8.13 -12.86 -18.48
N GLY A 90 7.41 -11.77 -18.22
CA GLY A 90 6.16 -11.43 -18.91
C GLY A 90 6.36 -11.22 -20.42
N VAL A 91 7.40 -10.49 -20.82
CA VAL A 91 7.75 -10.30 -22.24
C VAL A 91 8.14 -11.63 -22.90
N VAL A 92 8.95 -12.45 -22.24
CA VAL A 92 9.33 -13.78 -22.74
C VAL A 92 8.11 -14.69 -22.87
N ALA A 93 7.20 -14.69 -21.88
CA ALA A 93 5.95 -15.45 -21.95
C ALA A 93 5.07 -14.99 -23.12
N LEU A 94 4.97 -13.68 -23.37
CA LEU A 94 4.28 -13.12 -24.53
C LEU A 94 4.91 -13.57 -25.85
N VAL A 95 6.24 -13.47 -25.99
CA VAL A 95 6.96 -13.89 -27.20
C VAL A 95 6.81 -15.38 -27.45
N VAL A 96 6.99 -16.21 -26.41
CA VAL A 96 6.80 -17.67 -26.50
C VAL A 96 5.36 -18.01 -26.84
N GLY A 97 4.37 -17.30 -26.27
CA GLY A 97 2.96 -17.45 -26.60
C GLY A 97 2.63 -17.06 -28.05
N LEU A 98 3.25 -16.01 -28.59
CA LEU A 98 3.09 -15.61 -29.99
C LEU A 98 3.76 -16.59 -30.96
N MET A 99 4.93 -17.13 -30.59
CA MET A 99 5.67 -18.10 -31.40
C MET A 99 4.99 -19.49 -31.41
N ARG A 100 4.43 -19.89 -30.28
CA ARG A 100 3.58 -21.07 -30.19
C ARG A 100 2.21 -20.71 -30.75
N ARG A 101 2.01 -20.89 -32.05
CA ARG A 101 0.72 -20.69 -32.72
C ARG A 101 -0.37 -21.49 -31.99
N GLY A 102 -1.06 -20.83 -31.06
CA GLY A 102 -2.24 -21.36 -30.38
C GLY A 102 -3.39 -21.51 -31.36
N SER A 103 -4.50 -22.09 -30.90
CA SER A 103 -5.72 -22.05 -31.71
C SER A 103 -6.08 -20.58 -32.03
N PRO A 104 -6.74 -20.28 -33.17
CA PRO A 104 -7.10 -18.91 -33.54
C PRO A 104 -7.79 -18.12 -32.41
N LEU A 105 -8.50 -18.84 -31.54
CA LEU A 105 -9.22 -18.31 -30.39
C LEU A 105 -8.32 -17.72 -29.30
N GLU A 106 -7.17 -18.34 -29.05
CA GLU A 106 -6.20 -17.86 -28.07
C GLU A 106 -5.50 -16.60 -28.60
N ALA A 107 -5.25 -16.54 -29.90
CA ALA A 107 -4.68 -15.37 -30.57
C ALA A 107 -5.66 -14.18 -30.57
N ASP A 108 -6.94 -14.41 -30.87
CA ASP A 108 -7.96 -13.36 -30.88
C ASP A 108 -8.22 -12.79 -29.47
N ALA A 109 -8.27 -13.66 -28.46
CA ALA A 109 -8.42 -13.24 -27.06
C ALA A 109 -7.19 -12.44 -26.58
N GLY A 110 -5.98 -12.88 -26.95
CA GLY A 110 -4.75 -12.17 -26.64
C GLY A 110 -4.66 -10.79 -27.30
N PHE A 111 -5.07 -10.70 -28.58
CA PHE A 111 -5.10 -9.43 -29.31
C PHE A 111 -6.14 -8.46 -28.74
N ALA A 112 -7.34 -8.95 -28.41
CA ALA A 112 -8.36 -8.15 -27.74
C ALA A 112 -7.88 -7.67 -26.36
N ALA A 113 -7.20 -8.53 -25.58
CA ALA A 113 -6.61 -8.15 -24.30
C ALA A 113 -5.57 -7.03 -24.45
N ALA A 114 -4.69 -7.14 -25.45
CA ALA A 114 -3.70 -6.13 -25.74
C ALA A 114 -4.34 -4.78 -26.11
N LEU A 115 -5.36 -4.79 -26.96
CA LEU A 115 -6.09 -3.57 -27.36
C LEU A 115 -6.88 -2.95 -26.21
N PHE A 116 -7.44 -3.76 -25.31
CA PHE A 116 -8.08 -3.26 -24.10
C PHE A 116 -7.10 -2.52 -23.18
N LEU A 117 -5.89 -3.05 -23.01
CA LEU A 117 -4.87 -2.45 -22.15
C LEU A 117 -4.16 -1.25 -22.81
N LEU A 118 -4.17 -1.15 -24.13
CA LEU A 118 -3.43 -0.14 -24.89
C LEU A 118 -3.71 1.31 -24.44
N PRO A 119 -4.97 1.77 -24.28
CA PRO A 119 -5.25 3.14 -23.85
C PRO A 119 -4.71 3.44 -22.44
N ILE A 120 -4.81 2.48 -21.53
CA ILE A 120 -4.37 2.59 -20.12
C ILE A 120 -2.84 2.73 -20.08
N VAL A 121 -2.13 1.85 -20.79
CA VAL A 121 -0.66 1.87 -20.86
C VAL A 121 -0.19 3.15 -21.56
N ALA A 122 -0.80 3.52 -22.68
CA ALA A 122 -0.42 4.73 -23.42
C ALA A 122 -0.63 6.00 -22.59
N TYR A 123 -1.77 6.13 -21.91
CA TYR A 123 -2.06 7.26 -21.03
C TYR A 123 -1.12 7.30 -19.82
N GLY A 124 -0.92 6.16 -19.16
CA GLY A 124 -0.01 6.03 -18.02
C GLY A 124 1.44 6.37 -18.36
N LEU A 125 1.95 5.92 -19.51
CA LEU A 125 3.29 6.28 -19.99
C LEU A 125 3.38 7.76 -20.39
N ALA A 126 2.39 8.28 -21.10
CA ALA A 126 2.38 9.68 -21.56
C ALA A 126 2.31 10.68 -20.40
N ARG A 127 1.71 10.28 -19.27
CA ARG A 127 1.61 11.10 -18.06
C ARG A 127 2.49 10.62 -16.92
N TRP A 128 3.45 9.74 -17.20
CA TRP A 128 4.39 9.30 -16.18
C TRP A 128 5.18 10.51 -15.70
N THR A 129 4.93 10.89 -14.46
CA THR A 129 5.75 11.86 -13.74
C THR A 129 6.26 11.20 -12.48
N PRO A 130 7.58 11.17 -12.22
CA PRO A 130 8.11 10.67 -10.97
C PRO A 130 7.60 11.57 -9.83
N VAL A 131 6.62 11.08 -9.07
CA VAL A 131 6.15 11.79 -7.87
C VAL A 131 7.19 11.56 -6.77
N SER A 132 7.81 12.64 -6.31
CA SER A 132 8.62 12.57 -5.09
C SER A 132 7.72 12.20 -3.93
N ALA A 133 8.14 11.22 -3.12
CA ALA A 133 7.38 10.86 -1.92
C ALA A 133 7.10 12.12 -1.10
N PRO A 134 5.84 12.39 -0.71
CA PRO A 134 5.51 13.61 0.01
C PRO A 134 6.40 13.73 1.25
N PRO A 135 6.83 14.95 1.65
CA PRO A 135 7.66 15.13 2.84
C PRO A 135 7.04 14.41 4.03
N LEU A 136 5.73 14.59 4.26
CA LEU A 136 4.97 13.93 5.32
C LEU A 136 5.07 12.40 5.33
N SER A 137 5.35 11.79 4.19
CA SER A 137 5.44 10.34 3.97
C SER A 137 6.84 9.77 4.15
N THR A 138 7.85 10.59 4.41
CA THR A 138 9.25 10.15 4.51
C THR A 138 9.88 10.48 5.86
N LEU A 139 10.67 9.54 6.39
CA LEU A 139 11.59 9.80 7.49
C LEU A 139 12.89 10.37 6.92
N SER A 140 13.55 11.27 7.67
CA SER A 140 14.85 11.79 7.24
C SER A 140 15.92 10.69 7.34
N PRO A 141 16.92 10.67 6.43
CA PRO A 141 18.02 9.71 6.54
C PRO A 141 18.76 9.79 7.88
N GLY A 142 18.92 10.99 8.43
CA GLY A 142 19.60 11.18 9.71
C GLY A 142 18.80 10.65 10.90
N LEU A 143 17.47 10.78 10.91
CA LEU A 143 16.64 10.14 11.93
C LEU A 143 16.75 8.61 11.86
N VAL A 144 16.69 8.04 10.65
CA VAL A 144 16.82 6.58 10.46
C VAL A 144 18.19 6.09 10.93
N HIS A 145 19.25 6.87 10.68
CA HIS A 145 20.58 6.55 11.19
C HIS A 145 20.60 6.55 12.72
N ALA A 146 20.15 7.63 13.37
CA ALA A 146 20.10 7.74 14.83
C ALA A 146 19.26 6.63 15.48
N LEU A 147 18.13 6.24 14.88
CA LEU A 147 17.32 5.12 15.38
C LEU A 147 18.01 3.76 15.27
N ARG A 148 18.95 3.59 14.32
CA ARG A 148 19.68 2.33 14.14
C ARG A 148 20.96 2.27 14.98
N THR A 149 21.51 3.42 15.37
CA THR A 149 22.78 3.50 16.12
C THR A 149 22.58 3.78 17.60
N ASP A 150 21.60 4.62 17.96
CA ASP A 150 21.48 5.21 19.30
C ASP A 150 20.29 4.66 20.08
N VAL A 151 19.43 3.87 19.43
CA VAL A 151 18.25 3.23 20.02
C VAL A 151 18.46 1.72 20.01
N ALA A 152 18.24 1.08 21.16
CA ALA A 152 18.39 -0.36 21.29
C ALA A 152 17.38 -1.11 20.41
N ALA A 153 17.80 -2.21 19.80
CA ALA A 153 16.89 -3.07 19.05
C ALA A 153 15.82 -3.63 20.00
N GLY A 154 14.55 -3.55 19.58
CA GLY A 154 13.39 -3.93 20.39
C GLY A 154 12.97 -2.87 21.41
N ALA A 155 13.59 -1.69 21.45
CA ALA A 155 13.11 -0.61 22.30
C ALA A 155 11.73 -0.11 21.84
N ILE A 156 10.91 0.37 22.78
CA ILE A 156 9.58 0.91 22.49
C ILE A 156 9.70 2.40 22.19
N VAL A 157 9.32 2.80 20.96
CA VAL A 157 9.33 4.19 20.50
C VAL A 157 7.90 4.72 20.38
N TYR A 158 7.65 5.86 21.00
CA TYR A 158 6.38 6.58 20.89
C TYR A 158 6.46 7.70 19.86
N SER A 159 5.41 7.84 19.05
CA SER A 159 5.20 8.95 18.12
C SER A 159 3.72 9.04 17.73
N ASP A 160 3.38 9.92 16.79
CA ASP A 160 2.06 9.91 16.16
C ASP A 160 1.87 8.67 15.28
N GLN A 161 0.61 8.36 14.94
CA GLN A 161 0.23 7.14 14.19
C GLN A 161 1.07 6.95 12.91
N GLU A 162 1.22 8.01 12.11
CA GLU A 162 1.87 7.95 10.81
C GLU A 162 3.39 7.83 10.94
N THR A 163 3.98 8.60 11.86
CA THR A 163 5.42 8.53 12.10
C THR A 163 5.79 7.18 12.70
N SER A 164 5.07 6.70 13.72
CA SER A 164 5.30 5.40 14.33
C SER A 164 5.26 4.25 13.32
N TYR A 165 4.23 4.18 12.47
CA TYR A 165 4.16 3.12 11.45
C TYR A 165 5.42 3.05 10.57
N ARG A 166 5.97 4.22 10.21
CA ARG A 166 7.20 4.30 9.40
C ARG A 166 8.46 3.96 10.20
N LEU A 167 8.51 4.28 11.50
CA LEU A 167 9.63 3.93 12.37
C LEU A 167 9.82 2.41 12.43
N ALA A 168 8.73 1.66 12.62
CA ALA A 168 8.76 0.19 12.65
C ALA A 168 9.23 -0.43 11.31
N ALA A 169 8.98 0.24 10.19
CA ALA A 169 9.49 -0.20 8.89
C ALA A 169 10.97 0.13 8.67
N ALA A 170 11.50 1.17 9.33
CA ALA A 170 12.83 1.70 9.08
C ALA A 170 13.90 1.21 10.06
N ALA A 171 13.53 0.87 11.30
CA ALA A 171 14.44 0.47 12.37
C ALA A 171 13.86 -0.71 13.17
N PRO A 172 14.70 -1.54 13.80
CA PRO A 172 14.26 -2.70 14.57
C PRO A 172 13.71 -2.27 15.94
N VAL A 173 12.64 -1.48 15.97
CA VAL A 173 12.01 -0.94 17.18
C VAL A 173 10.54 -1.37 17.28
N TYR A 174 10.01 -1.45 18.49
CA TYR A 174 8.57 -1.57 18.71
C TYR A 174 7.92 -0.20 18.72
N ILE A 175 6.66 -0.14 18.33
CA ILE A 175 5.89 1.10 18.29
C ILE A 175 4.66 0.99 19.18
N ALA A 176 4.41 2.02 19.96
CA ALA A 176 3.27 2.07 20.87
C ALA A 176 1.96 2.43 20.17
N VAL A 177 2.03 3.06 18.99
CA VAL A 177 0.88 3.58 18.25
C VAL A 177 1.06 3.19 16.79
N ALA A 178 0.00 2.68 16.16
CA ALA A 178 -0.06 2.48 14.72
C ALA A 178 -1.43 2.94 14.21
N PRO A 179 -1.58 3.26 12.90
CA PRO A 179 -2.88 3.60 12.35
C PRO A 179 -3.81 2.38 12.48
N PRO A 180 -5.06 2.54 12.97
CA PRO A 180 -5.95 1.41 13.25
C PRO A 180 -6.19 0.47 12.06
N GLY A 181 -6.18 1.00 10.83
CA GLY A 181 -6.32 0.20 9.62
C GLY A 181 -5.14 -0.72 9.27
N HIS A 182 -4.01 -0.60 10.00
CA HIS A 182 -2.77 -1.34 9.73
C HIS A 182 -2.39 -2.33 10.84
N VAL A 183 -3.23 -2.49 11.86
CA VAL A 183 -2.98 -3.41 12.99
C VAL A 183 -4.22 -4.19 13.36
N ALA A 184 -4.04 -5.32 14.03
CA ALA A 184 -5.14 -6.14 14.50
C ALA A 184 -5.91 -5.42 15.62
N ASP A 185 -7.23 -5.31 15.47
CA ASP A 185 -8.12 -4.82 16.52
C ASP A 185 -8.45 -5.95 17.49
N THR A 186 -7.76 -5.94 18.63
CA THR A 186 -7.88 -6.93 19.72
C THR A 186 -8.01 -6.20 21.05
N LYS A 187 -8.52 -6.88 22.07
CA LYS A 187 -8.67 -6.29 23.41
C LYS A 187 -7.33 -5.86 23.99
N GLU A 188 -6.27 -6.58 23.65
CA GLU A 188 -4.89 -6.35 24.10
C GLU A 188 -4.23 -5.19 23.34
N ASN A 189 -4.56 -5.02 22.05
CA ASN A 189 -3.96 -3.98 21.22
C ASN A 189 -4.71 -2.64 21.27
N ASP A 190 -6.04 -2.61 21.39
CA ASP A 190 -6.88 -1.38 21.38
C ASP A 190 -6.34 -0.25 20.47
N PRO A 191 -6.29 -0.48 19.15
CA PRO A 191 -5.67 0.47 18.22
C PRO A 191 -6.38 1.82 18.19
N TYR A 192 -7.70 1.85 18.38
CA TYR A 192 -8.48 3.08 18.43
C TYR A 192 -8.20 3.89 19.70
N GLY A 193 -8.02 3.22 20.85
CA GLY A 193 -7.60 3.89 22.08
C GLY A 193 -6.19 4.47 21.98
N ARG A 194 -5.24 3.71 21.44
CA ARG A 194 -3.87 4.20 21.17
C ARG A 194 -3.87 5.40 20.23
N ALA A 195 -4.69 5.38 19.18
CA ALA A 195 -4.84 6.50 18.24
C ALA A 195 -5.49 7.74 18.90
N ARG A 196 -6.41 7.56 19.84
CA ARG A 196 -6.99 8.64 20.65
C ARG A 196 -5.94 9.24 21.59
N ASP A 197 -5.14 8.41 22.24
CA ASP A 197 -4.09 8.86 23.14
C ASP A 197 -2.94 9.56 22.41
N ALA A 198 -2.58 9.12 21.21
CA ALA A 198 -1.63 9.83 20.36
C ALA A 198 -2.10 11.25 20.04
N ARG A 199 -3.40 11.44 19.78
CA ARG A 199 -4.00 12.77 19.60
C ARG A 199 -4.02 13.58 20.89
N ALA A 200 -4.37 12.96 22.02
CA ALA A 200 -4.33 13.60 23.33
C ALA A 200 -2.91 14.04 23.70
N PHE A 201 -1.90 13.22 23.44
CA PHE A 201 -0.49 13.55 23.61
C PHE A 201 -0.06 14.71 22.72
N ALA A 202 -0.40 14.68 21.43
CA ALA A 202 -0.08 15.78 20.52
C ALA A 202 -0.69 17.12 21.00
N ALA A 203 -1.91 17.07 21.54
CA ALA A 203 -2.61 18.23 22.08
C ALA A 203 -2.02 18.74 23.40
N SER A 204 -1.70 17.84 24.35
CA SER A 204 -1.30 18.20 25.72
C SER A 204 0.22 18.28 25.93
N GLY A 205 0.98 17.41 25.29
CA GLY A 205 2.39 17.15 25.62
C GLY A 205 2.58 16.32 26.89
N ASP A 206 1.54 15.67 27.41
CA ASP A 206 1.62 14.89 28.65
C ASP A 206 2.46 13.61 28.47
N LEU A 207 3.63 13.58 29.11
CA LEU A 207 4.57 12.45 29.04
C LEU A 207 4.06 11.19 29.77
N ALA A 208 3.02 11.31 30.62
CA ALA A 208 2.40 10.12 31.23
C ALA A 208 1.76 9.20 30.17
N ILE A 209 1.36 9.74 29.02
CA ILE A 209 0.76 8.97 27.92
C ILE A 209 1.80 8.01 27.30
N PRO A 210 2.93 8.48 26.73
CA PRO A 210 3.96 7.56 26.22
C PRO A 210 4.50 6.62 27.30
N GLU A 211 4.67 7.10 28.54
CA GLU A 211 5.14 6.27 29.66
C GLU A 211 4.19 5.09 29.95
N ARG A 212 2.87 5.29 29.87
CA ARG A 212 1.87 4.22 30.07
C ARG A 212 2.02 3.06 29.09
N TYR A 213 2.60 3.33 27.92
CA TYR A 213 2.87 2.32 26.90
C TYR A 213 4.27 1.71 27.00
N GLY A 214 5.01 2.00 28.06
CA GLY A 214 6.38 1.53 28.25
C GLY A 214 7.38 2.14 27.26
N ALA A 215 7.06 3.31 26.68
CA ALA A 215 7.95 3.94 25.72
C ALA A 215 9.25 4.39 26.40
N GLU A 216 10.36 4.00 25.81
CA GLU A 216 11.71 4.39 26.24
C GLU A 216 12.22 5.60 25.44
N TYR A 217 11.66 5.80 24.25
CA TYR A 217 12.05 6.86 23.33
C TYR A 217 10.81 7.57 22.77
N LEU A 218 10.97 8.85 22.49
CA LEU A 218 9.94 9.69 21.89
C LEU A 218 10.49 10.32 20.61
N VAL A 219 9.82 10.06 19.49
CA VAL A 219 10.08 10.75 18.22
C VAL A 219 8.99 11.78 17.99
N VAL A 220 9.39 13.03 17.82
CA VAL A 220 8.50 14.16 17.53
C VAL A 220 8.67 14.57 16.08
N ASP A 221 7.62 14.41 15.28
CA ASP A 221 7.50 15.06 13.97
C ASP A 221 6.99 16.49 14.17
N ARG A 222 7.86 17.48 13.99
CA ARG A 222 7.57 18.91 14.20
C ARG A 222 6.55 19.47 13.21
N LEU A 223 6.26 18.77 12.12
CA LEU A 223 5.15 19.14 11.22
C LEU A 223 3.79 18.80 11.83
N ARG A 224 3.73 17.80 12.72
CA ARG A 224 2.49 17.29 13.35
C ARG A 224 2.33 17.74 14.79
N ILE A 225 3.43 17.77 15.55
CA ILE A 225 3.47 18.13 16.95
C ILE A 225 4.40 19.34 17.12
N ARG A 226 3.81 20.52 17.24
CA ARG A 226 4.55 21.79 17.41
C ARG A 226 4.85 22.06 18.89
N ARG A 227 5.51 21.12 19.56
CA ARG A 227 5.89 21.21 20.97
C ARG A 227 7.35 20.80 21.16
N THR A 228 7.97 21.32 22.21
CA THR A 228 9.32 20.95 22.64
C THR A 228 9.26 20.37 24.03
N PHE A 229 10.09 19.36 24.27
CA PHE A 229 10.16 18.65 25.55
C PHE A 229 11.53 18.90 26.19
N SER A 230 11.54 19.06 27.52
CA SER A 230 12.76 19.19 28.32
C SER A 230 13.31 17.81 28.67
N LEU A 231 13.66 17.04 27.64
CA LEU A 231 14.16 15.67 27.74
C LEU A 231 15.56 15.57 27.10
N PRO A 232 16.38 14.57 27.46
CA PRO A 232 17.63 14.29 26.76
C PRO A 232 17.37 14.07 25.27
N ARG A 233 17.97 14.90 24.42
CA ARG A 233 17.87 14.81 22.95
C ARG A 233 19.01 13.96 22.44
N LEU A 234 18.68 12.91 21.69
CA LEU A 234 19.67 12.07 21.02
C LEU A 234 19.92 12.55 19.60
N TYR A 235 18.88 13.01 18.92
CA TYR A 235 18.97 13.51 17.54
C TYR A 235 17.98 14.63 17.28
N ARG A 236 18.35 15.54 16.36
CA ARG A 236 17.48 16.60 15.87
C ARG A 236 17.85 16.99 14.44
N ASP A 237 16.85 17.16 13.60
CA ASP A 237 16.95 17.87 12.32
C ASP A 237 15.86 18.95 12.18
N GLU A 238 15.64 19.41 10.95
CA GLU A 238 14.62 20.40 10.62
C GLU A 238 13.21 19.97 11.04
N ARG A 239 12.89 18.68 10.93
CA ARG A 239 11.56 18.11 11.14
C ARG A 239 11.46 17.21 12.36
N PHE A 240 12.45 16.38 12.63
CA PHE A 240 12.37 15.35 13.65
C PHE A 240 13.23 15.68 14.86
N VAL A 241 12.74 15.27 16.03
CA VAL A 241 13.52 15.25 17.26
C VAL A 241 13.34 13.89 17.92
N LEU A 242 14.45 13.23 18.25
CA LEU A 242 14.47 11.99 19.01
C LEU A 242 14.91 12.31 20.44
N TYR A 243 14.05 11.96 21.39
CA TYR A 243 14.26 12.09 22.82
C TYR A 243 14.37 10.72 23.48
N ARG A 244 15.15 10.66 24.56
CA ARG A 244 15.11 9.55 25.52
C ARG A 244 14.12 9.90 26.63
N LEU A 245 13.19 9.00 26.91
CA LEU A 245 12.27 9.12 28.04
C LEU A 245 12.97 8.65 29.32
N PRO A 246 12.63 9.21 30.49
CA PRO A 246 13.10 8.69 31.76
C PRO A 246 12.57 7.27 31.95
N VAL A 247 13.47 6.32 32.22
CA VAL A 247 13.08 4.96 32.58
C VAL A 247 12.43 5.02 33.95
N ARG A 248 11.15 4.62 34.07
CA ARG A 248 10.55 4.39 35.39
C ARG A 248 11.23 3.17 36.01
N SER A 249 11.91 3.39 37.12
CA SER A 249 12.37 2.34 38.05
C SER A 249 11.20 1.61 38.67
#